data_AF-A0A929UUM7-F1
#
_entry.id   AF-A0A929UUM7-F1
#
_cell.length_a   1.000
_cell.length_b   1.000
_cell.length_c   1.000
_cell.angle_alpha   90.00
_cell.angle_beta   90.00
_cell.angle_gamma   90.00
#
_symmetry.space_group_name_H-M   'P 1'
#
loop_
_entity.id
_entity.type
_entity.pdbx_description
1 polymer ?
#
loop_
_entity_poly.entity_id
_entity_poly.type
_entity_poly.pdbx_seq_one_letter_code
_entity_poly.pdbx_strand_id
1 'polypeptide(L)'
;MKQFVIELTDSAQVEYKLEIAQKAATHKDVSAVLVHVFMGLQVHVMQQEVLSLIRKTFPTAFICGLTSDGEIKKGRMISPSVLIRVSIFTCTSIGMHAFQIQPGEEKKKGRQIASLIDATPSCQGAELLI
;
A
#
# COMPACT_ATOMS: atom_id res chain seq x y z
N MET A 1 -8.44 -2.11 -13.36
CA MET A 1 -7.79 -2.34 -12.05
C MET A 1 -8.47 -3.51 -11.36
N LYS A 2 -7.70 -4.46 -10.80
CA LYS A 2 -8.19 -5.49 -9.88
C LYS A 2 -7.62 -5.22 -8.49
N GLN A 3 -8.41 -5.45 -7.44
CA GLN A 3 -7.98 -5.18 -6.07
C GLN A 3 -8.28 -6.39 -5.16
N PHE A 4 -7.33 -6.71 -4.30
CA PHE A 4 -7.45 -7.74 -3.27
C PHE A 4 -7.19 -7.12 -1.91
N VAL A 5 -8.00 -7.48 -0.91
CA VAL A 5 -7.82 -7.06 0.48
C VAL A 5 -7.58 -8.30 1.32
N ILE A 6 -6.47 -8.32 2.04
CA ILE A 6 -5.95 -9.47 2.77
C ILE A 6 -5.72 -9.00 4.21
N GLU A 7 -6.51 -9.54 5.13
CA GLU A 7 -6.35 -9.32 6.56
C GLU A 7 -5.48 -10.48 7.09
N LEU A 8 -4.33 -10.17 7.71
CA LEU A 8 -3.42 -11.17 8.27
C LEU A 8 -3.95 -11.64 9.63
N THR A 9 -4.97 -12.48 9.61
CA THR A 9 -5.56 -13.10 10.80
C THR A 9 -5.25 -14.60 10.85
N ASP A 10 -5.83 -15.35 9.92
CA ASP A 10 -5.69 -16.80 9.78
C ASP A 10 -4.73 -17.16 8.62
N SER A 11 -3.66 -17.89 8.91
CA SER A 11 -2.59 -18.20 7.97
C SER A 11 -3.08 -18.92 6.71
N ALA A 12 -4.03 -19.87 6.84
CA ALA A 12 -4.52 -20.63 5.69
C ALA A 12 -5.32 -19.74 4.72
N GLN A 13 -6.13 -18.83 5.24
CA GLN A 13 -6.88 -17.87 4.40
C GLN A 13 -5.96 -16.82 3.77
N VAL A 14 -4.93 -16.42 4.48
CA VAL A 14 -3.92 -15.47 4.00
C VAL A 14 -3.16 -16.05 2.81
N GLU A 15 -2.64 -17.28 2.94
CA GLU A 15 -1.88 -17.95 1.87
C GLU A 15 -2.72 -18.08 0.60
N TYR A 16 -3.96 -18.56 0.72
CA TYR A 16 -4.87 -18.68 -0.41
C TYR A 16 -5.15 -17.34 -1.10
N LYS A 17 -5.40 -16.28 -0.33
CA LYS A 17 -5.65 -14.95 -0.90
C LYS A 17 -4.40 -14.35 -1.56
N LEU A 18 -3.22 -14.57 -0.97
CA LEU A 18 -1.94 -14.15 -1.54
C LEU A 18 -1.67 -14.89 -2.85
N GLU A 19 -1.94 -16.19 -2.93
CA GLU A 19 -1.76 -16.98 -4.15
C GLU A 19 -2.66 -16.47 -5.29
N ILE A 20 -3.93 -16.19 -5.02
CA ILE A 20 -4.85 -15.63 -6.01
C ILE A 20 -4.35 -14.26 -6.49
N ALA A 21 -3.97 -13.39 -5.56
CA ALA A 21 -3.46 -12.07 -5.91
C ALA A 21 -2.16 -12.15 -6.72
N GLN A 22 -1.26 -13.08 -6.38
CA GLN A 22 -0.02 -13.32 -7.10
C GLN A 22 -0.27 -13.82 -8.52
N LYS A 23 -1.16 -14.79 -8.71
CA LYS A 23 -1.56 -15.28 -10.04
C LYS A 23 -2.13 -14.15 -10.91
N ALA A 24 -2.90 -13.24 -10.31
CA ALA A 24 -3.40 -12.07 -11.02
C ALA A 24 -2.29 -11.06 -11.36
N ALA A 25 -1.26 -10.95 -10.50
CA ALA A 25 -0.16 -10.01 -10.64
C ALA A 25 0.89 -10.46 -11.67
N THR A 26 1.01 -11.76 -11.93
CA THR A 26 1.95 -12.32 -12.91
C THR A 26 1.35 -12.47 -14.31
N HIS A 27 0.11 -12.02 -14.53
CA HIS A 27 -0.50 -12.04 -15.85
C HIS A 27 0.26 -11.10 -16.82
N LYS A 28 0.40 -11.53 -18.08
CA LYS A 28 1.21 -10.83 -19.10
C LYS A 28 0.79 -9.38 -19.38
N ASP A 29 -0.47 -9.04 -19.09
CA ASP A 29 -1.03 -7.71 -19.34
C ASP A 29 -0.89 -6.78 -18.12
N VAL A 30 -0.23 -7.21 -17.05
CA VAL A 30 -0.01 -6.38 -15.86
C VAL A 30 1.10 -5.37 -16.13
N SER A 31 0.77 -4.09 -15.94
CA SER A 31 1.70 -2.97 -16.09
C SER A 31 2.33 -2.54 -14.76
N ALA A 32 1.59 -2.66 -13.66
CA ALA A 32 2.07 -2.29 -12.33
C ALA A 32 1.28 -2.99 -11.21
N VAL A 33 1.94 -3.16 -10.07
CA VAL A 33 1.34 -3.67 -8.83
C VAL A 33 1.65 -2.67 -7.71
N LEU A 34 0.61 -2.27 -6.97
CA LEU A 34 0.71 -1.40 -5.80
C LEU A 34 0.22 -2.16 -4.57
N VAL A 35 1.05 -2.23 -3.54
CA VAL A 35 0.74 -2.88 -2.27
C VAL A 35 0.71 -1.83 -1.19
N HIS A 36 -0.47 -1.64 -0.60
CA HIS A 36 -0.66 -0.86 0.61
C HIS A 36 -0.62 -1.76 1.82
N VAL A 37 0.19 -1.40 2.80
CA VAL A 37 0.30 -2.10 4.08
C VAL A 37 -0.18 -1.18 5.19
N PHE A 38 -1.24 -1.58 5.88
CA PHE A 38 -1.72 -0.89 7.07
C PHE A 38 -1.45 -1.77 8.28
N MET A 39 -0.81 -1.22 9.29
CA MET A 39 -0.40 -1.95 10.48
C MET A 39 -0.71 -1.18 11.75
N GLY A 40 -1.16 -1.88 12.79
CA GLY A 40 -1.20 -1.30 14.14
C GLY A 40 0.21 -1.08 14.74
N LEU A 41 0.39 -0.01 15.52
CA LEU A 41 1.67 0.39 16.14
C LEU A 41 2.30 -0.71 17.02
N GLN A 42 1.50 -1.58 17.63
CA GLN A 42 1.98 -2.67 18.49
C GLN A 42 2.60 -3.84 17.70
N VAL A 43 2.59 -3.78 16.37
CA VAL A 43 2.97 -4.90 15.47
C VAL A 43 4.39 -4.72 14.89
N HIS A 44 5.22 -3.84 15.47
CA HIS A 44 6.58 -3.54 14.99
C HIS A 44 7.47 -4.79 14.77
N VAL A 45 7.31 -5.83 15.60
CA VAL A 45 8.07 -7.09 15.47
C VAL A 45 7.75 -7.81 14.16
N MET A 46 6.53 -7.69 13.63
CA MET A 46 6.10 -8.35 12.40
C MET A 46 6.33 -7.50 11.13
N GLN A 47 6.77 -6.25 11.25
CA GLN A 47 6.92 -5.35 10.10
C GLN A 47 7.86 -5.93 9.04
N GLN A 48 9.02 -6.42 9.48
CA GLN A 48 10.03 -6.97 8.57
C GLN A 48 9.56 -8.29 7.95
N GLU A 49 8.84 -9.12 8.70
CA GLU A 49 8.28 -10.39 8.21
C GLU A 49 7.23 -10.14 7.14
N VAL A 50 6.31 -9.20 7.39
CA VAL A 50 5.28 -8.79 6.43
C VAL A 50 5.89 -8.20 5.17
N LEU A 51 6.87 -7.30 5.30
CA LEU A 51 7.55 -6.71 4.14
C LEU A 51 8.33 -7.77 3.35
N SER A 52 8.97 -8.72 4.02
CA SER A 52 9.67 -9.85 3.40
C SER A 52 8.69 -10.74 2.62
N LEU A 53 7.55 -11.09 3.22
CA LEU A 53 6.49 -11.86 2.59
C LEU A 53 5.94 -11.16 1.34
N ILE A 54 5.66 -9.86 1.43
CA ILE A 54 5.16 -9.06 0.30
C ILE A 54 6.20 -9.01 -0.81
N ARG A 55 7.47 -8.72 -0.52
CA ARG A 55 8.54 -8.67 -1.53
C ARG A 55 8.77 -10.01 -2.21
N LYS A 56 8.68 -11.11 -1.47
CA LYS A 56 8.76 -12.46 -2.03
C LYS A 56 7.58 -12.77 -2.94
N THR A 57 6.38 -12.32 -2.57
CA THR A 57 5.14 -12.60 -3.31
C THR A 57 4.99 -11.70 -4.54
N PHE A 58 5.34 -10.43 -4.41
CA PHE A 58 5.19 -9.37 -5.43
C PHE A 58 6.53 -8.62 -5.63
N PRO A 59 7.51 -9.22 -6.30
CA PRO A 59 8.87 -8.66 -6.39
C PRO A 59 8.97 -7.32 -7.12
N THR A 60 8.00 -7.00 -7.98
CA THR A 60 7.94 -5.76 -8.76
C THR A 60 6.96 -4.74 -8.19
N ALA A 61 6.36 -5.01 -7.03
CA ALA A 61 5.37 -4.11 -6.46
C ALA A 61 5.98 -2.83 -5.90
N PHE A 62 5.28 -1.73 -6.11
CA PHE A 62 5.43 -0.54 -5.30
C PHE A 62 4.79 -0.81 -3.95
N ILE A 63 5.56 -0.68 -2.87
CA ILE A 63 5.08 -0.94 -1.51
C ILE A 63 5.05 0.37 -0.75
N CYS A 64 3.87 0.75 -0.28
CA CYS A 64 3.66 1.91 0.57
C CYS A 64 2.72 1.52 1.72
N GLY A 65 2.67 2.33 2.77
CA GLY A 65 1.90 1.95 3.94
C GLY A 65 2.02 2.95 5.08
N LEU A 66 1.12 2.78 6.05
CA LEU A 66 1.03 3.61 7.24
C LEU A 66 0.93 2.69 8.46
N THR A 67 1.58 3.10 9.54
CA THR A 67 1.37 2.54 10.87
C THR A 67 0.41 3.42 11.64
N SER A 68 -0.67 2.87 12.18
CA SER A 68 -1.66 3.62 12.98
C SER A 68 -1.74 3.10 14.41
N ASP A 69 -2.22 3.94 15.34
CA ASP A 69 -2.39 3.60 16.77
C ASP A 69 -3.61 2.69 17.05
N GLY A 70 -4.16 2.08 16.00
CA GLY A 70 -5.35 1.26 16.04
C GLY A 70 -6.22 1.45 14.80
N GLU A 71 -7.09 0.48 14.57
CA GLU A 71 -8.10 0.54 13.52
C GLU A 71 -9.48 0.69 14.16
N ILE A 72 -10.34 1.52 13.57
CA ILE A 72 -11.73 1.66 14.00
C ILE A 72 -12.61 0.92 13.00
N LYS A 73 -13.31 -0.12 13.48
CA LYS A 73 -14.25 -0.90 12.69
C LYS A 73 -15.60 -0.91 13.40
N LYS A 74 -16.64 -0.41 12.72
CA LYS A 74 -18.02 -0.32 13.27
C LYS A 74 -18.08 0.40 14.62
N GLY A 75 -17.38 1.53 14.74
CA GLY A 75 -17.37 2.36 15.95
C GLY A 75 -16.61 1.77 17.14
N ARG A 76 -15.80 0.71 16.94
CA ARG A 76 -14.98 0.10 17.98
C ARG A 76 -13.52 0.06 17.54
N MET A 77 -12.62 0.27 18.50
CA MET A 77 -11.21 -0.05 18.34
C MET A 77 -11.10 -1.57 18.24
N ILE A 78 -10.48 -2.05 17.17
CA ILE A 78 -10.19 -3.47 17.01
C ILE A 78 -8.74 -3.75 17.38
N SER A 79 -8.46 -5.02 17.69
CA SER A 79 -7.09 -5.47 17.95
C SER A 79 -6.18 -5.10 16.77
N PRO A 80 -4.92 -4.74 17.03
CA PRO A 80 -3.95 -4.45 15.99
C PRO A 80 -3.93 -5.58 14.97
N SER A 81 -4.26 -5.25 13.72
CA SER A 81 -4.24 -6.17 12.59
C SER A 81 -3.25 -5.67 11.55
N VAL A 82 -2.89 -6.55 10.62
CA VAL A 82 -2.17 -6.14 9.41
C VAL A 82 -3.11 -6.32 8.23
N LEU A 83 -3.41 -5.22 7.55
CA LEU A 83 -4.21 -5.22 6.34
C LEU A 83 -3.32 -4.94 5.14
N ILE A 84 -3.35 -5.84 4.16
CA ILE A 84 -2.65 -5.68 2.90
C ILE A 84 -3.68 -5.47 1.80
N ARG A 85 -3.57 -4.36 1.08
CA ARG A 85 -4.35 -4.10 -0.14
C ARG A 85 -3.43 -4.18 -1.35
N VAL A 86 -3.70 -5.14 -2.24
CA VAL A 86 -2.98 -5.34 -3.50
C VAL A 86 -3.83 -4.79 -4.65
N SER A 87 -3.34 -3.77 -5.34
CA SER A 87 -3.97 -3.20 -6.53
C SER A 87 -3.13 -3.52 -7.77
N ILE A 88 -3.78 -4.10 -8.79
CA ILE A 88 -3.15 -4.59 -10.01
C ILE A 88 -3.70 -3.80 -11.20
N PHE A 89 -2.78 -3.24 -11.99
CA PHE A 89 -3.07 -2.37 -13.11
C PHE A 89 -2.58 -3.01 -14.42
N THR A 90 -3.30 -2.74 -15.51
CA THR A 90 -2.97 -3.26 -16.85
C THR A 90 -2.55 -2.18 -17.84
N CYS A 91 -2.84 -0.91 -17.52
CA CYS A 91 -2.56 0.24 -18.39
C CYS A 91 -2.14 1.48 -17.60
N THR A 92 -1.58 1.28 -16.40
CA THR A 92 -1.18 2.36 -15.49
C THR A 92 0.28 2.19 -15.10
N SER A 93 1.05 3.26 -15.22
CA SER A 93 2.37 3.42 -14.60
C SER A 93 2.23 4.11 -13.25
N ILE A 94 3.06 3.73 -12.28
CA ILE A 94 3.01 4.28 -10.92
C ILE A 94 4.32 5.04 -10.64
N GLY A 95 4.20 6.28 -10.16
CA GLY A 95 5.30 7.04 -9.58
C GLY A 95 5.13 7.10 -8.07
N MET A 96 6.20 6.84 -7.32
CA MET A 96 6.18 6.85 -5.85
C MET A 96 7.19 7.88 -5.32
N HIS A 97 6.73 8.76 -4.45
CA HIS A 97 7.53 9.85 -3.88
C HIS A 97 7.33 9.91 -2.37
N ALA A 98 8.43 10.01 -1.63
CA ALA A 98 8.41 10.20 -0.18
C ALA A 98 8.86 11.63 0.15
N PHE A 99 8.05 12.34 0.92
CA PHE A 99 8.35 13.70 1.35
C PHE A 99 8.54 13.72 2.86
N GLN A 100 9.73 14.11 3.31
CA GLN A 100 9.92 14.48 4.71
C GLN A 100 9.34 15.87 4.95
N ILE A 101 8.46 16.00 5.94
CA ILE A 101 7.77 17.23 6.31
C ILE A 101 8.17 17.59 7.74
N GLN A 102 8.64 18.82 7.94
CA GLN A 102 8.88 19.38 9.26
C GLN A 102 7.68 20.26 9.68
N PRO A 103 7.40 20.42 10.99
CA PRO A 103 6.35 21.32 11.44
C PRO A 103 6.51 22.73 10.85
N GLY A 104 5.44 23.27 10.27
CA GLY A 104 5.44 24.58 9.60
C GLY A 104 5.84 24.55 8.12
N GLU A 105 6.29 23.41 7.57
CA GLU A 105 6.58 23.26 6.13
C GLU A 105 5.38 22.76 5.30
N GLU A 106 4.21 22.52 5.90
CA GLU A 106 3.07 21.85 5.26
C GLU A 106 2.65 22.56 3.98
N LYS A 107 2.56 23.90 4.01
CA LYS A 107 2.18 24.70 2.83
C LYS A 107 3.23 24.63 1.72
N LYS A 108 4.52 24.59 2.07
CA LYS A 108 5.62 24.48 1.11
C LYS A 108 5.61 23.10 0.46
N LYS A 109 5.50 22.04 1.26
CA LYS A 109 5.45 20.65 0.80
C LYS A 109 4.20 20.36 -0.02
N GLY A 110 3.04 20.88 0.39
CA GLY A 110 1.81 20.80 -0.39
C GLY A 110 1.94 21.41 -1.78
N ARG A 111 2.61 22.57 -1.91
CA ARG A 111 2.91 23.15 -3.24
C ARG A 111 3.88 22.28 -4.05
N GLN A 112 4.90 21.70 -3.43
CA GLN A 112 5.82 20.80 -4.12
C GLN A 112 5.11 19.55 -4.64
N ILE A 113 4.20 18.96 -3.85
CA ILE A 113 3.37 17.83 -4.26
C ILE A 113 2.47 18.22 -5.44
N ALA A 114 1.80 19.38 -5.37
CA ALA A 114 0.96 19.87 -6.45
C ALA A 114 1.76 20.06 -7.74
N SER A 115 2.91 20.74 -7.68
CA SER A 115 3.78 20.94 -8.84
C SER A 115 4.30 19.63 -9.44
N LEU A 116 4.57 18.61 -8.62
CA LEU A 116 4.96 17.29 -9.09
C LEU A 116 3.81 16.60 -9.87
N ILE A 117 2.58 16.67 -9.34
CA ILE A 117 1.39 16.12 -9.99
C ILE A 117 1.14 16.83 -11.33
N ASP A 118 1.16 18.16 -11.33
CA ASP A 118 0.93 18.99 -12.53
C ASP A 118 2.00 18.75 -13.60
N ALA A 119 3.24 18.50 -13.19
CA ALA A 119 4.34 18.18 -14.08
C ALA A 119 4.33 16.73 -14.60
N THR A 120 3.50 15.84 -14.03
CA THR A 120 3.42 14.44 -14.43
C THR A 120 2.46 14.28 -15.61
N PRO A 121 2.94 13.93 -16.82
CA PRO A 121 2.08 13.82 -17.99
C PRO A 121 0.99 12.76 -17.79
N SER A 122 -0.24 13.10 -18.18
CA SER A 122 -1.38 12.18 -18.13
C SER A 122 -1.69 11.63 -16.74
N CYS A 123 -1.29 12.29 -15.65
CA CYS A 123 -1.67 11.90 -14.30
C CYS A 123 -3.21 11.84 -14.16
N GLN A 124 -3.75 10.65 -13.89
CA GLN A 124 -5.19 10.43 -13.71
C GLN A 124 -5.60 10.32 -12.24
N GLY A 125 -4.63 10.23 -11.32
CA GLY A 125 -4.89 10.07 -9.90
C GLY A 125 -3.63 10.19 -9.06
N ALA A 126 -3.79 10.70 -7.84
CA ALA A 126 -2.75 10.78 -6.83
C ALA A 126 -3.29 10.20 -5.52
N GLU A 127 -2.51 9.34 -4.87
CA GLU A 127 -2.79 8.83 -3.53
C GLU A 127 -1.81 9.47 -2.54
N LEU A 128 -2.33 10.00 -1.44
CA LEU A 128 -1.55 10.63 -0.37
C LEU A 128 -1.64 9.76 0.88
N LEU A 129 -0.48 9.37 1.39
CA LEU A 129 -0.33 8.66 2.66
C LEU A 129 0.39 9.60 3.63
N ILE A 130 -0.22 9.84 4.78
CA ILE A 130 0.25 10.81 5.81
C ILE A 130 0.41 10.06 7.12
#